data_AF-A0A1H0QHW5-F1
#
_entry.id   AF-A0A1H0QHW5-F1
#
_cell.length_a   1.000
_cell.length_b   1.000
_cell.length_c   1.000
_cell.angle_alpha   90.00
_cell.angle_beta   90.00
_cell.angle_gamma   90.00
#
_symmetry.space_group_name_H-M   'P 1'
#
loop_
_entity.id
_entity.type
_entity.pdbx_description
1 polymer ?
#
loop_
_entity_poly.entity_id
_entity_poly.type
_entity_poly.pdbx_seq_one_letter_code
_entity_poly.pdbx_strand_id
1 'polypeptide(L)'
;MPHLRPLLPIVALTAAAGLTACAPDSFRNYEARGLNNYLDKVQAVCANTRLNSQPLGEWLRSGSDDSDSNYVYWLDQTSRLYYNRITVPQYRDSIAGAFGGSQPNADALDCIVRNLPPDRPTSPPGGMF
;
A
#
# COMPACT_ATOMS: atom_id res chain seq x y z
N MET A 1 49.55 -43.45 -25.21
CA MET A 1 48.62 -42.67 -24.36
C MET A 1 47.41 -42.36 -25.24
N PRO A 2 46.17 -42.72 -24.90
CA PRO A 2 45.56 -42.64 -23.57
C PRO A 2 44.94 -43.95 -23.05
N HIS A 3 44.34 -43.84 -21.87
CA HIS A 3 44.07 -44.86 -20.89
C HIS A 3 42.68 -45.52 -21.04
N LEU A 4 42.62 -46.81 -20.74
CA LEU A 4 41.40 -47.58 -20.50
C LEU A 4 41.05 -47.51 -19.00
N ARG A 5 39.82 -47.15 -18.61
CA ARG A 5 39.22 -47.40 -17.27
C ARG A 5 37.72 -47.01 -17.22
N PRO A 6 36.92 -47.44 -16.21
CA PRO A 6 35.90 -48.50 -16.36
C PRO A 6 34.44 -48.08 -16.00
N LEU A 7 33.51 -49.02 -16.28
CA LEU A 7 32.15 -49.30 -15.76
C LEU A 7 31.46 -48.36 -14.73
N LEU A 8 30.21 -47.96 -15.08
CA LEU A 8 28.90 -47.85 -14.35
C LEU A 8 28.85 -47.51 -12.82
N PRO A 9 27.76 -46.94 -12.20
CA PRO A 9 26.35 -46.80 -12.64
C PRO A 9 25.61 -45.47 -12.25
N ILE A 10 24.32 -45.44 -12.60
CA ILE A 10 23.16 -44.61 -12.21
C ILE A 10 23.27 -43.89 -10.84
N VAL A 11 23.03 -42.58 -10.80
CA VAL A 11 22.51 -41.87 -9.62
C VAL A 11 21.16 -41.25 -9.97
N ALA A 12 20.18 -41.61 -9.14
CA ALA A 12 18.76 -41.36 -9.32
C ALA A 12 18.36 -39.89 -9.17
N LEU A 13 17.32 -39.54 -9.94
CA LEU A 13 16.40 -38.43 -9.69
C LEU A 13 15.99 -38.37 -8.22
N THR A 14 16.22 -37.24 -7.55
CA THR A 14 15.34 -36.75 -6.49
C THR A 14 15.22 -35.23 -6.61
N ALA A 15 14.14 -34.81 -7.28
CA ALA A 15 13.68 -33.43 -7.25
C ALA A 15 13.20 -33.12 -5.83
N ALA A 16 14.02 -32.45 -5.03
CA ALA A 16 13.56 -31.79 -3.83
C ALA A 16 12.88 -30.47 -4.23
N ALA A 17 11.66 -30.59 -4.74
CA ALA A 17 10.70 -29.50 -4.70
C ALA A 17 10.19 -29.35 -3.27
N GLY A 18 10.15 -28.12 -2.77
CA GLY A 18 9.38 -27.80 -1.57
C GLY A 18 10.19 -27.35 -0.38
N LEU A 19 10.78 -26.17 -0.49
CA LEU A 19 10.59 -25.13 0.52
C LEU A 19 10.39 -23.82 -0.23
N THR A 20 9.20 -23.64 -0.79
CA THR A 20 8.66 -22.30 -1.03
C THR A 20 8.52 -21.64 0.34
N ALA A 21 9.61 -21.05 0.84
CA ALA A 21 9.53 -19.94 1.77
C ALA A 21 8.92 -18.76 1.00
N CYS A 22 7.63 -18.87 0.65
CA CYS A 22 6.82 -17.73 0.31
C CYS A 22 6.78 -16.92 1.61
N ALA A 23 7.56 -15.84 1.62
CA ALA A 23 7.60 -14.87 2.70
C ALA A 23 6.17 -14.66 3.25
N PRO A 24 5.93 -14.92 4.55
CA PRO A 24 4.61 -14.72 5.16
C PRO A 24 4.10 -13.28 5.00
N ASP A 25 4.99 -12.34 4.65
CA ASP A 25 4.69 -10.96 4.29
C ASP A 25 3.78 -10.81 3.06
N SER A 26 3.74 -11.80 2.15
CA SER A 26 2.85 -11.77 0.98
C SER A 26 1.40 -12.14 1.34
N PHE A 27 1.19 -12.95 2.39
CA PHE A 27 -0.17 -13.22 2.90
C PHE A 27 -0.75 -12.00 3.63
N ARG A 28 0.08 -11.18 4.29
CA ARG A 28 -0.35 -9.92 4.91
C ARG A 28 -0.81 -8.88 3.88
N ASN A 29 -0.23 -8.92 2.67
CA ASN A 29 -0.68 -8.11 1.53
C ASN A 29 -2.04 -8.55 0.96
N TYR A 30 -2.40 -9.84 1.08
CA TYR A 30 -3.74 -10.33 0.72
C TYR A 30 -4.83 -9.77 1.67
N GLU A 31 -4.47 -9.48 2.91
CA GLU A 31 -5.37 -8.95 3.95
C GLU A 31 -5.61 -7.43 3.83
N ALA A 32 -4.62 -6.66 3.37
CA ALA A 32 -4.77 -5.21 3.14
C ALA A 32 -5.65 -4.83 1.92
N ARG A 33 -6.33 -5.79 1.28
CA ARG A 33 -7.22 -5.58 0.12
C ARG A 33 -8.23 -4.46 0.33
N GLY A 34 -8.76 -4.30 1.54
CA GLY A 34 -9.71 -3.23 1.84
C GLY A 34 -9.12 -1.83 1.65
N LEU A 35 -7.96 -1.57 2.27
CA LEU A 35 -7.26 -0.28 2.14
C LEU A 35 -6.80 -0.07 0.69
N ASN A 36 -6.22 -1.09 0.06
CA ASN A 36 -5.75 -0.99 -1.33
C ASN A 36 -6.91 -0.67 -2.29
N ASN A 37 -8.03 -1.39 -2.20
CA ASN A 37 -9.21 -1.09 -3.00
C ASN A 37 -9.75 0.33 -2.78
N TYR A 38 -9.67 0.82 -1.54
CA TYR A 38 -10.06 2.20 -1.23
C TYR A 38 -9.10 3.20 -1.88
N LEU A 39 -7.79 2.98 -1.81
CA LEU A 39 -6.78 3.82 -2.46
C LEU A 39 -6.91 3.79 -3.98
N ASP A 40 -7.17 2.62 -4.58
CA ASP A 40 -7.44 2.48 -6.02
C ASP A 40 -8.68 3.28 -6.43
N LYS A 41 -9.73 3.23 -5.60
CA LYS A 41 -10.94 4.03 -5.82
C LYS A 41 -10.64 5.53 -5.73
N VAL A 42 -9.89 5.96 -4.72
CA VAL A 42 -9.46 7.36 -4.57
C VAL A 42 -8.64 7.80 -5.79
N GLN A 43 -7.70 6.98 -6.25
CA GLN A 43 -6.92 7.25 -7.46
C GLN A 43 -7.84 7.39 -8.68
N ALA A 44 -8.81 6.51 -8.84
CA ALA A 44 -9.71 6.54 -10.00
C ALA A 44 -10.66 7.76 -10.00
N VAL A 45 -11.21 8.14 -8.84
CA VAL A 45 -12.29 9.14 -8.77
C VAL A 45 -11.83 10.53 -8.32
N CYS A 46 -10.71 10.61 -7.59
CA CYS A 46 -10.16 11.85 -7.06
C CYS A 46 -8.91 12.30 -7.83
N ALA A 47 -8.53 11.65 -8.93
CA ALA A 47 -7.30 11.93 -9.68
C ALA A 47 -7.07 13.40 -10.02
N ASN A 48 -8.14 14.11 -10.39
CA ASN A 48 -8.08 15.50 -10.83
C ASN A 48 -8.09 16.51 -9.68
N THR A 49 -8.21 16.04 -8.43
CA THR A 49 -8.08 16.90 -7.24
C THR A 49 -6.61 17.11 -6.91
N ARG A 50 -6.33 18.05 -6.00
CA ARG A 50 -4.96 18.42 -5.64
C ARG A 50 -4.77 18.40 -4.13
N LEU A 51 -3.61 17.91 -3.72
CA LEU A 51 -3.06 18.16 -2.40
C LEU A 51 -1.96 19.20 -2.57
N ASN A 52 -2.19 20.40 -2.04
CA ASN A 52 -1.39 21.59 -2.32
C ASN A 52 -1.23 21.81 -3.85
N SER A 53 -0.01 21.84 -4.37
CA SER A 53 0.28 21.99 -5.79
C SER A 53 0.29 20.65 -6.56
N GLN A 54 0.24 19.51 -5.87
CA GLN A 54 0.42 18.19 -6.48
C GLN A 54 -0.93 17.58 -6.90
N PRO A 55 -1.10 17.18 -8.17
CA PRO A 55 -2.28 16.45 -8.61
C PRO A 55 -2.31 15.06 -7.96
N LEU A 56 -3.39 14.76 -7.23
CA LEU A 56 -3.50 13.56 -6.41
C LEU A 56 -3.35 12.27 -7.23
N GLY A 57 -3.95 12.23 -8.42
CA GLY A 57 -3.90 11.06 -9.29
C GLY A 57 -2.51 10.75 -9.82
N GLU A 58 -1.76 11.79 -10.20
CA GLU A 58 -0.37 11.65 -10.64
C GLU A 58 0.51 11.21 -9.49
N TRP A 59 0.35 11.83 -8.32
CA TRP A 59 1.11 11.54 -7.11
C TRP A 59 0.88 10.09 -6.60
N LEU A 60 -0.34 9.58 -6.75
CA LEU A 60 -0.67 8.17 -6.47
C LEU A 60 -0.14 7.20 -7.55
N ARG A 61 -0.08 7.63 -8.82
CA ARG A 61 0.30 6.78 -9.95
C ARG A 61 1.79 6.69 -10.18
N SER A 62 2.53 7.77 -9.95
CA SER A 62 3.98 7.81 -10.08
C SER A 62 4.67 6.92 -9.05
N GLY A 63 3.91 6.34 -8.10
CA GLY A 63 4.44 5.58 -7.00
C GLY A 63 5.43 6.47 -6.29
N SER A 64 4.92 7.56 -5.68
CA SER A 64 5.69 8.44 -4.83
C SER A 64 6.65 7.57 -4.05
N ASP A 65 7.93 7.66 -4.43
CA ASP A 65 9.01 6.81 -3.98
C ASP A 65 8.81 6.58 -2.46
N ASP A 66 8.97 5.38 -1.91
CA ASP A 66 8.75 5.16 -0.45
C ASP A 66 9.69 6.05 0.42
N SER A 67 10.59 6.80 -0.23
CA SER A 67 11.44 7.86 0.30
C SER A 67 10.83 9.28 0.29
N ASP A 68 9.70 9.54 -0.38
CA ASP A 68 8.94 10.79 -0.31
C ASP A 68 8.16 10.85 1.02
N SER A 69 8.74 11.60 1.96
CA SER A 69 8.20 11.76 3.31
C SER A 69 6.76 12.29 3.34
N ASN A 70 6.34 13.06 2.34
CA ASN A 70 4.98 13.57 2.27
C ASN A 70 3.98 12.48 1.88
N TYR A 71 4.35 11.62 0.91
CA TYR A 71 3.48 10.52 0.50
C TYR A 71 3.32 9.51 1.62
N VAL A 72 4.42 9.12 2.26
CA VAL A 72 4.41 8.21 3.42
C VAL A 72 3.54 8.79 4.53
N TYR A 73 3.66 10.08 4.83
CA TYR A 73 2.83 10.75 5.83
C TYR A 73 1.34 10.77 5.44
N TRP A 74 1.02 11.13 4.18
CA TRP A 74 -0.36 11.12 3.70
C TRP A 74 -0.97 9.71 3.73
N LEU A 75 -0.20 8.69 3.33
CA LEU A 75 -0.62 7.30 3.34
C LEU A 75 -0.86 6.81 4.77
N ASP A 76 0.00 7.17 5.72
CA ASP A 76 -0.22 6.90 7.14
C ASP A 76 -1.52 7.55 7.64
N GLN A 77 -1.71 8.85 7.42
CA GLN A 77 -2.95 9.54 7.85
C GLN A 77 -4.19 8.94 7.19
N THR A 78 -4.10 8.57 5.92
CA THR A 78 -5.21 8.00 5.16
C THR A 78 -5.52 6.56 5.61
N SER A 79 -4.50 5.78 5.95
CA SER A 79 -4.64 4.46 6.58
C SER A 79 -5.31 4.57 7.96
N ARG A 80 -4.85 5.51 8.80
CA ARG A 80 -5.46 5.78 10.11
C ARG A 80 -6.92 6.19 9.98
N LEU A 81 -7.25 7.01 8.98
CA LEU A 81 -8.64 7.35 8.67
C LEU A 81 -9.42 6.12 8.23
N TYR A 82 -8.91 5.33 7.28
CA TYR A 82 -9.57 4.11 6.80
C TYR A 82 -9.87 3.13 7.94
N TYR A 83 -8.92 2.94 8.87
CA TYR A 83 -9.06 2.05 10.02
C TYR A 83 -9.75 2.69 11.24
N ASN A 84 -10.54 3.75 11.08
CA ASN A 84 -11.26 4.41 12.19
C ASN A 84 -10.37 4.81 13.38
N ARG A 85 -9.06 5.01 13.17
CA ARG A 85 -8.11 5.40 14.22
C ARG A 85 -8.10 6.90 14.46
N ILE A 86 -8.51 7.67 13.46
CA ILE A 86 -8.72 9.12 13.54
C ILE A 86 -10.06 9.51 12.92
N THR A 87 -10.60 10.64 13.37
CA THR A 87 -11.84 11.20 12.83
C THR A 87 -11.58 11.98 11.54
N VAL A 88 -12.65 12.25 10.77
CA VAL A 88 -12.56 13.09 9.56
C VAL A 88 -11.98 14.48 9.87
N PRO A 89 -12.41 15.21 10.94
CA PRO A 89 -11.76 16.46 11.33
C PRO A 89 -10.26 16.31 11.60
N GLN A 90 -9.85 15.31 12.39
CA GLN A 90 -8.44 15.07 12.69
C GLN A 90 -7.60 14.77 11.45
N TYR A 91 -8.15 14.02 10.50
CA TYR A 91 -7.50 13.77 9.22
C TYR A 91 -7.33 15.07 8.42
N ARG A 92 -8.39 15.87 8.30
CA ARG A 92 -8.36 17.15 7.57
C ARG A 92 -7.34 18.11 8.19
N ASP A 93 -7.27 18.19 9.52
CA ASP A 93 -6.32 19.04 10.23
C ASP A 93 -4.87 18.57 10.04
N SER A 94 -4.64 17.25 10.09
CA SER A 94 -3.31 16.65 9.86
C SER A 94 -2.79 16.94 8.46
N ILE A 95 -3.63 16.73 7.44
CA ILE A 95 -3.27 17.04 6.05
C ILE A 95 -3.13 18.55 5.84
N ALA A 96 -4.02 19.38 6.39
CA ALA A 96 -3.88 20.83 6.29
C ALA A 96 -2.55 21.31 6.92
N GLY A 97 -2.15 20.76 8.06
CA GLY A 97 -0.89 21.09 8.72
C GLY A 97 0.36 20.73 7.90
N ALA A 98 0.33 19.59 7.20
CA ALA A 98 1.48 19.12 6.41
C ALA A 98 1.50 19.67 4.96
N PHE A 99 0.34 20.01 4.39
CA PHE A 99 0.19 20.33 2.97
C PHE A 99 -0.27 21.77 2.71
N GLY A 100 0.16 22.74 3.52
CA GLY A 100 -0.01 24.17 3.21
C GLY A 100 -1.41 24.74 3.49
N GLY A 101 -2.19 24.11 4.37
CA GLY A 101 -3.45 24.64 4.91
C GLY A 101 -4.71 23.99 4.34
N SER A 102 -5.88 24.33 4.89
CA SER A 102 -7.13 23.63 4.56
C SER A 102 -7.68 23.96 3.17
N GLN A 103 -7.56 25.23 2.74
CA GLN A 103 -8.11 25.69 1.46
C GLN A 103 -7.50 25.00 0.24
N PRO A 104 -6.16 24.92 0.06
CA PRO A 104 -5.58 24.27 -1.12
C PRO A 104 -5.83 22.76 -1.18
N ASN A 105 -6.26 22.14 -0.08
CA ASN A 105 -6.50 20.70 0.02
C ASN A 105 -8.00 20.33 0.02
N ALA A 106 -8.90 21.32 0.00
CA ALA A 106 -10.32 21.14 0.29
C ALA A 106 -10.99 20.12 -0.64
N ASP A 107 -10.75 20.23 -1.95
CA ASP A 107 -11.37 19.38 -2.96
C ASP A 107 -10.90 17.92 -2.86
N ALA A 108 -9.59 17.71 -2.66
CA ALA A 108 -9.04 16.37 -2.46
C ALA A 108 -9.58 15.75 -1.17
N LEU A 109 -9.58 16.50 -0.06
CA LEU A 109 -10.08 16.02 1.23
C LEU A 109 -11.58 15.71 1.18
N ASP A 110 -12.39 16.51 0.48
CA ASP A 110 -13.80 16.20 0.27
C ASP A 110 -13.99 14.91 -0.53
N CYS A 111 -13.26 14.76 -1.64
CA CYS A 111 -13.35 13.58 -2.49
C CYS A 111 -12.93 12.30 -1.75
N ILE A 112 -11.83 12.34 -1.01
CA ILE A 112 -11.32 11.22 -0.20
C ILE A 112 -12.38 10.82 0.84
N VAL A 113 -12.84 11.77 1.65
CA VAL A 113 -13.81 11.51 2.72
C VAL A 113 -15.14 10.98 2.18
N ARG A 114 -15.64 11.52 1.06
CA ARG A 114 -16.88 11.07 0.42
C ARG A 114 -16.82 9.63 -0.07
N ASN A 115 -15.62 9.12 -0.33
CA ASN A 115 -15.41 7.75 -0.80
C ASN A 115 -15.04 6.75 0.30
N LEU A 116 -15.01 7.18 1.56
CA LEU A 116 -14.80 6.27 2.69
C LEU A 116 -15.92 5.23 2.75
N PRO A 117 -15.59 3.94 2.98
CA PRO A 117 -16.61 2.95 3.25
C PRO A 117 -17.34 3.26 4.57
N PRO A 118 -18.65 2.96 4.69
CA PRO A 118 -19.38 3.13 5.93
C PRO A 118 -18.92 2.12 7.00
N ASP A 119 -18.71 0.86 6.62
CA ASP A 119 -18.32 -0.23 7.52
C ASP A 119 -16.79 -0.38 7.61
N ARG A 120 -16.13 0.69 8.07
CA ARG A 120 -14.67 0.73 8.17
C ARG A 120 -14.14 -0.13 9.33
N PRO A 121 -13.10 -0.96 9.11
CA PRO A 121 -12.46 -1.73 10.18
C PRO A 121 -11.75 -0.81 11.19
N THR A 122 -11.37 -1.34 12.36
CA THR A 122 -10.61 -0.59 13.39
C THR A 122 -9.12 -0.95 13.46
N SER A 123 -8.71 -2.00 12.74
CA SER A 123 -7.34 -2.50 12.67
C SER A 123 -7.07 -3.15 11.30
N PRO A 124 -5.81 -3.13 10.81
CA PRO A 124 -5.42 -3.98 9.70
C PRO A 124 -5.54 -5.46 10.07
N PRO A 125 -5.80 -6.37 9.11
CA PRO A 125 -5.87 -7.78 9.44
C PRO A 125 -4.47 -8.37 9.73
N GLY A 126 -4.40 -9.42 10.54
CA GLY A 126 -3.14 -10.03 10.99
C GLY A 126 -2.32 -9.20 12.00
N GLY A 127 -2.98 -8.37 12.80
CA GLY A 127 -2.35 -7.30 13.59
C GLY A 127 -1.18 -7.70 14.50
N MET A 128 -0.13 -6.88 14.46
CA MET A 128 0.51 -6.34 15.66
C MET A 128 0.60 -4.82 15.49
N PHE A 129 0.34 -4.14 16.60
CA PHE A 129 0.23 -2.68 16.73
C PHE A 129 1.58 -1.99 16.65
#